data_AF-A0A1Q8AH74-F1
#
_entry.id   AF-A0A1Q8AH74-F1
#
_cell.length_a   1.000
_cell.length_b   1.000
_cell.length_c   1.000
_cell.angle_alpha   90.00
_cell.angle_beta   90.00
_cell.angle_gamma   90.00
#
_symmetry.space_group_name_H-M   'P 1'
#
loop_
_entity.id
_entity.type
_entity.pdbx_description
1 polymer ?
#
loop_
_entity_poly.entity_id
_entity_poly.type
_entity_poly.pdbx_seq_one_letter_code
_entity_poly.pdbx_strand_id
1 'polypeptide(L)' 'MNLPRFGGHVTRKNTYVGTVAEFSPTTMPLTLTPGRHHIELRVAGYQTMAFDTEVVAGQVIPYRGEMQPQR' A
#
# COMPACT_ATOMS: atom_id res chain seq x y z
N MET A 1 -17.16 -17.52 -3.75
CA MET A 1 -16.82 -16.64 -2.62
C MET A 1 -16.24 -15.36 -3.20
N ASN A 2 -17.04 -14.29 -3.26
CA ASN A 2 -16.67 -13.07 -3.98
C ASN A 2 -15.94 -12.13 -3.00
N LEU A 3 -14.61 -12.07 -3.07
CA LEU A 3 -13.83 -11.14 -2.26
C LEU A 3 -14.10 -9.72 -2.78
N PRO A 4 -14.51 -8.76 -1.94
CA PRO A 4 -14.65 -7.38 -2.36
C PRO A 4 -13.30 -6.86 -2.85
N ARG A 5 -13.24 -6.49 -4.14
CA ARG A 5 -12.05 -5.86 -4.74
C ARG A 5 -11.95 -4.44 -4.22
N PHE A 6 -11.23 -4.25 -3.11
CA PHE A 6 -10.89 -2.91 -2.62
C PHE A 6 -9.87 -2.28 -3.58
N GLY A 7 -10.35 -1.41 -4.46
CA GLY A 7 -9.56 -0.65 -5.44
C GLY A 7 -8.74 0.48 -4.82
N GLY A 8 -7.99 0.20 -3.76
CA GLY A 8 -7.05 1.15 -3.19
C GLY A 8 -5.83 1.30 -4.08
N HIS A 9 -5.42 2.53 -4.35
CA HIS A 9 -4.23 2.84 -5.13
C HIS A 9 -3.03 3.04 -4.20
N VAL A 10 -1.89 2.49 -4.59
CA VAL A 10 -0.60 2.72 -3.95
C VAL A 10 0.17 3.74 -4.78
N THR A 11 0.66 4.79 -4.12
CA THR A 11 1.52 5.79 -4.76
C THR A 11 2.84 5.92 -4.04
N ARG A 12 3.95 5.96 -4.79
CA ARG A 12 5.30 6.29 -4.28
C ARG A 12 5.69 7.66 -4.82
N LYS A 13 5.93 8.64 -3.94
CA LYS A 13 6.28 10.03 -4.34
C LYS A 13 5.38 10.56 -5.48
N ASN A 14 4.06 10.44 -5.30
CA ASN A 14 3.02 10.85 -6.28
C ASN A 14 2.98 10.05 -7.60
N THR A 15 3.77 8.99 -7.77
CA THR A 15 3.66 8.06 -8.91
C THR A 15 2.78 6.87 -8.53
N TYR A 16 1.76 6.59 -9.33
CA TYR A 16 0.93 5.40 -9.18
C TYR A 16 1.75 4.14 -9.48
N VAL A 17 1.79 3.20 -8.54
CA VAL A 17 2.56 1.96 -8.66
C VAL A 17 1.70 0.70 -8.69
N GLY A 18 0.39 0.80 -8.47
CA GLY A 18 -0.53 -0.33 -8.56
C GLY A 18 -1.66 -0.25 -7.53
N THR A 19 -2.43 -1.33 -7.41
CA THR A 19 -3.49 -1.46 -6.41
C THR A 19 -3.04 -2.24 -5.18
N VAL A 20 -3.67 -2.00 -4.02
CA VAL A 20 -3.37 -2.74 -2.78
C VAL A 20 -3.59 -4.25 -2.97
N ALA A 21 -4.57 -4.64 -3.79
CA ALA A 21 -4.87 -6.03 -4.09
C ALA A 21 -3.77 -6.73 -4.90
N GLU A 22 -2.94 -5.97 -5.63
CA GLU A 22 -1.80 -6.51 -6.37
C GLU A 22 -0.61 -6.85 -5.43
N PHE A 23 -0.56 -6.24 -4.24
CA PHE A 23 0.53 -6.38 -3.27
C PHE A 23 0.05 -7.04 -1.97
N SER A 24 -0.30 -8.32 -2.05
CA SER A 24 -0.80 -9.14 -0.93
C SER A 24 0.18 -10.28 -0.60
N PRO A 25 0.07 -10.93 0.59
CA PRO A 25 0.85 -12.14 0.88
C PRO A 25 0.60 -13.30 -0.10
N THR A 26 -0.53 -13.27 -0.81
CA THR A 26 -0.92 -14.25 -1.84
C THR A 26 -0.48 -13.85 -3.26
N THR A 27 0.10 -12.67 -3.43
CA THR A 27 0.63 -12.14 -4.69
C THR A 27 2.06 -11.62 -4.49
N MET A 28 2.67 -11.03 -5.52
CA MET A 28 4.02 -10.48 -5.38
C MET A 28 4.00 -9.23 -4.48
N PRO A 29 4.88 -9.11 -3.47
CA PRO A 29 4.96 -7.92 -2.64
C PRO A 29 5.41 -6.70 -3.44
N LEU A 30 5.11 -5.50 -2.93
CA LEU A 30 5.61 -4.25 -3.52
C LEU A 30 7.14 -4.18 -3.37
N THR A 31 7.86 -4.37 -4.48
CA THR A 31 9.32 -4.28 -4.50
C THR A 31 9.77 -2.83 -4.52
N LEU A 32 10.56 -2.43 -3.52
CA LEU A 32 11.14 -1.10 -3.40
C LEU A 32 12.67 -1.20 -3.33
N THR A 33 13.37 -0.19 -3.83
CA THR A 33 14.81 -0.06 -3.61
C THR A 33 15.09 0.12 -2.12
N PRO A 34 16.22 -0.37 -1.57
CA PRO A 34 16.56 -0.09 -0.18
C PRO A 34 16.58 1.41 0.16
N GLY A 35 16.20 1.75 1.39
CA GLY A 35 16.12 3.11 1.92
C GLY A 35 14.75 3.48 2.49
N ARG A 36 14.60 4.74 2.91
CA ARG A 36 13.35 5.31 3.43
C ARG A 36 12.35 5.59 2.32
N HIS A 37 11.11 5.14 2.51
CA HIS A 37 9.98 5.45 1.61
C HIS A 37 8.79 5.97 2.39
N HIS A 38 8.14 6.97 1.79
CA HIS A 38 6.82 7.44 2.19
C HIS A 38 5.77 6.71 1.35
N ILE A 39 4.88 5.99 2.01
CA ILE A 39 3.83 5.19 1.36
C ILE A 39 2.49 5.84 1.63
N GLU A 40 1.70 6.03 0.58
CA GLU A 40 0.33 6.50 0.67
C GLU A 40 -0.63 5.45 0.09
N LEU A 41 -1.70 5.21 0.83
CA LEU A 41 -2.81 4.36 0.46
C LEU A 41 -4.05 5.24 0.27
N ARG A 42 -4.58 5.22 -0.95
CA ARG A 42 -5.69 6.08 -1.37
C ARG A 42 -6.86 5.23 -1.84
N VAL A 43 -8.02 5.38 -1.21
CA VAL A 43 -9.27 4.74 -1.61
C VAL A 43 -10.35 5.82 -1.68
N ALA A 44 -11.14 5.83 -2.75
CA ALA A 44 -12.25 6.77 -2.87
C ALA A 44 -13.23 6.62 -1.69
N GLY A 45 -13.58 7.74 -1.05
CA GLY A 45 -14.46 7.75 0.13
C GLY A 45 -13.77 7.47 1.46
N TYR A 46 -12.43 7.30 1.47
CA TYR A 46 -11.64 7.12 2.67
C TYR A 46 -10.55 8.17 2.77
N GLN A 47 -10.17 8.50 4.01
CA GLN A 47 -8.99 9.31 4.29
C GLN A 47 -7.74 8.61 3.76
N THR A 48 -6.82 9.41 3.21
CA THR A 48 -5.52 8.88 2.78
C THR A 48 -4.75 8.43 4.01
N MET A 49 -4.34 7.17 4.02
CA MET A 49 -3.46 6.63 5.06
C MET A 49 -2.02 6.72 4.57
N ALA A 50 -1.16 7.34 5.36
CA ALA A 50 0.24 7.55 5.00
C ALA A 50 1.17 7.07 6.13
N PHE A 51 2.28 6.43 5.76
CA PHE A 51 3.29 5.99 6.72
C PHE A 51 4.67 5.93 6.08
N ASP A 52 5.70 6.12 6.90
CA ASP A 52 7.09 5.99 6.50
C ASP A 52 7.62 4.60 6.88
N THR A 53 8.44 4.02 6.02
CA THR A 53 9.10 2.74 6.28
C THR A 53 10.53 2.72 5.75
N GLU A 54 11.42 2.05 6.47
CA GLU A 54 12.80 1.80 6.05
C GLU A 54 12.90 0.39 5.46
N VAL A 55 13.18 0.30 4.17
CA VAL A 55 13.31 -0.98 3.46
C VAL A 55 14.77 -1.36 3.36
N VAL A 56 15.13 -2.56 3.83
CA VAL A 56 16.45 -3.15 3.60
C VAL A 56 16.37 -4.27 2.57
N ALA A 57 17.48 -4.55 1.87
CA ALA A 57 17.51 -5.54 0.81
C ALA A 57 17.11 -6.94 1.32
N GLY A 58 16.21 -7.61 0.58
CA GLY A 58 15.73 -8.95 0.93
C GLY A 58 14.66 -8.99 2.04
N GLN A 59 14.30 -7.86 2.65
CA GLN A 59 13.28 -7.81 3.69
C GLN A 59 11.88 -7.62 3.10
N VAL A 60 10.92 -8.38 3.63
CA VAL A 60 9.49 -8.18 3.39
C VAL A 60 8.87 -7.67 4.68
N ILE A 61 8.25 -6.49 4.63
CA ILE A 61 7.59 -5.86 5.78
C ILE A 61 6.08 -6.03 5.62
N PRO A 62 5.41 -6.85 6.44
CA PRO A 62 3.95 -6.91 6.43
C PRO A 62 3.38 -5.63 7.06
N TYR A 63 2.49 -4.96 6.34
CA TYR A 63 1.75 -3.81 6.86
C TYR A 63 0.25 -4.12 6.91
N ARG A 64 -0.39 -3.83 8.04
CA ARG A 64 -1.84 -3.89 8.22
C ARG A 64 -2.31 -2.59 8.82
N GLY A 65 -3.25 -1.92 8.16
CA GLY A 65 -3.90 -0.72 8.66
C GLY A 65 -5.37 -0.69 8.28
N GLU A 66 -6.18 -0.04 9.10
CA GLU A 66 -7.60 0.19 8.84
C GLU A 66 -7.79 1.61 8.32
N MET A 67 -8.47 1.76 7.18
CA MET A 67 -8.74 3.08 6.61
C MET A 67 -9.98 3.70 7.23
N GLN A 68 -9.91 5.00 7.52
CA GLN A 68 -11.03 5.76 8.06
C GLN A 68 -11.86 6.36 6.92
N PRO A 69 -13.20 6.28 6.97
CA PRO A 69 -14.04 6.98 6.00
C PRO A 69 -13.79 8.50 6.00
N GLN A 70 -13.85 9.10 4.82
CA GLN A 70 -13.82 10.55 4.69
C GLN A 70 -15.22 11.08 5.08
N ARG A 71 -15.30 11.77 6.22
CA ARG A 71 -16.55 12.40 6.69
C ARG A 71 -16.82 13.71 5.95
#